data_AF-A0A5N5T352-F1
#
_entry.id   AF-A0A5N5T352-F1
#
_cell.length_a   1.000
_cell.length_b   1.000
_cell.length_c   1.000
_cell.angle_alpha   90.00
_cell.angle_beta   90.00
_cell.angle_gamma   90.00
#
_symmetry.space_group_name_H-M   'P 1'
#
loop_
_entity.id
_entity.type
_entity.pdbx_description
1 polymer ?
#
loop_
_entity_poly.entity_id
_entity_poly.type
_entity_poly.pdbx_seq_one_letter_code
_entity_poly.pdbx_strand_id
1 'polypeptide(L)'
;MAIPSELHIKYNKTITINEEKFSLPLLTVNSVGRLGNIMGEYASLFALGKLYNVSVLLLPEMKKSFSGIFPNITMKVLPSDFKRKKCVGISFDNSYKDICNYSPIQLAAAGLFGPLCFIIRDYPFEMKLFHSVREDILTEFKFSEEILKK
;
A
#
# COMPACT_ATOMS: atom_id res chain seq x y z
N MET A 1 -10.62 -26.26 17.61
CA MET A 1 -9.43 -25.70 18.28
C MET A 1 -9.71 -24.24 18.56
N ALA A 2 -9.84 -23.85 19.83
CA ALA A 2 -10.01 -22.44 20.20
C ALA A 2 -8.63 -21.75 20.14
N ILE A 3 -8.56 -20.60 19.49
CA ILE A 3 -7.36 -19.78 19.45
C ILE A 3 -7.11 -19.26 20.88
N PRO A 4 -5.89 -19.33 21.42
CA PRO A 4 -5.59 -18.88 22.78
C PRO A 4 -6.03 -17.42 23.00
N SER A 5 -6.68 -17.14 24.13
CA SER A 5 -7.18 -15.80 24.51
C SER A 5 -6.09 -14.73 24.58
N GLU A 6 -4.83 -15.13 24.77
CA GLU A 6 -3.65 -14.25 24.76
C GLU A 6 -3.33 -13.69 23.35
N LEU A 7 -3.66 -14.44 22.29
CA LEU A 7 -3.62 -13.93 20.91
C LEU A 7 -4.78 -12.94 20.68
N HIS A 8 -5.95 -13.12 21.27
CA HIS A 8 -7.05 -12.16 21.11
C HIS A 8 -6.71 -10.76 21.65
N ILE A 9 -5.98 -10.65 22.77
CA ILE A 9 -5.63 -9.35 23.38
C ILE A 9 -4.51 -8.64 22.59
N LYS A 10 -3.55 -9.38 22.02
CA LYS A 10 -2.45 -8.79 21.22
C LYS A 10 -2.91 -8.31 19.83
N TYR A 11 -4.00 -8.88 19.31
CA TYR A 11 -4.52 -8.61 17.96
C TYR A 11 -5.81 -7.75 17.93
N ASN A 12 -6.37 -7.36 19.08
CA ASN A 12 -7.49 -6.40 19.17
C ASN A 12 -7.06 -4.92 19.09
N LYS A 13 -5.96 -4.65 18.39
CA LYS A 13 -5.39 -3.31 18.28
C LYS A 13 -5.95 -2.62 17.04
N THR A 14 -6.97 -1.78 17.19
CA THR A 14 -7.44 -0.98 16.05
C THR A 14 -6.51 0.20 15.81
N ILE A 15 -6.18 0.48 14.55
CA ILE A 15 -5.49 1.70 14.15
C ILE A 15 -6.57 2.76 13.93
N THR A 16 -6.41 3.94 14.51
CA THR A 16 -7.32 5.07 14.24
C THR A 16 -6.62 6.11 13.39
N ILE A 17 -7.20 6.44 12.24
CA ILE A 17 -6.76 7.57 11.39
C ILE A 17 -8.01 8.38 11.04
N ASN A 18 -8.02 9.66 11.41
CA ASN A 18 -9.18 10.56 11.25
C ASN A 18 -10.50 9.90 11.65
N GLU A 19 -10.53 9.33 12.86
CA GLU A 19 -11.71 8.68 13.46
C GLU A 19 -12.15 7.36 12.78
N GLU A 20 -11.62 7.04 11.60
CA GLU A 20 -11.76 5.73 10.96
C GLU A 20 -10.89 4.71 11.70
N LYS A 21 -11.52 3.61 12.13
CA LYS A 21 -10.87 2.50 12.83
C LYS A 21 -10.60 1.36 11.87
N PHE A 22 -9.34 0.97 11.75
CA PHE A 22 -8.88 -0.15 10.95
C PHE A 22 -8.60 -1.34 11.87
N SER A 23 -9.33 -2.44 11.68
CA SER A 23 -9.11 -3.72 12.35
C SER A 23 -8.18 -4.66 11.59
N LEU A 24 -7.80 -4.27 10.38
CA LEU A 24 -6.88 -4.98 9.49
C LEU A 24 -5.57 -4.20 9.37
N PRO A 25 -4.49 -4.84 8.87
CA PRO A 25 -3.27 -4.12 8.51
C PRO A 25 -3.59 -2.93 7.60
N LEU A 26 -2.93 -1.82 7.87
CA LEU A 26 -3.00 -0.63 7.03
C LEU A 26 -1.64 -0.46 6.34
N LEU A 27 -1.64 -0.48 5.01
CA LEU A 27 -0.42 -0.31 4.22
C LEU A 27 -0.43 1.05 3.52
N THR A 28 0.74 1.66 3.44
CA THR A 28 1.05 2.82 2.59
C THR A 28 2.44 2.64 2.01
N VAL A 29 2.78 3.40 0.96
CA VAL A 29 4.10 3.41 0.32
C VAL A 29 4.81 4.72 0.56
N ASN A 30 6.15 4.69 0.66
CA ASN A 30 6.96 5.88 0.78
C ASN A 30 7.19 6.50 -0.60
N SER A 31 6.25 7.34 -1.04
CA SER A 31 6.25 8.03 -2.35
C SER A 31 7.55 8.77 -2.65
N VAL A 32 8.49 8.13 -3.34
CA VAL A 32 9.79 8.70 -3.70
C VAL A 32 10.09 8.36 -5.17
N GLY A 33 10.96 9.15 -5.81
CA GLY A 33 11.48 8.85 -7.16
C GLY A 33 10.71 9.53 -8.28
N ARG A 34 10.89 9.04 -9.51
CA ARG A 34 10.23 9.57 -10.72
C ARG A 34 8.85 8.96 -10.91
N LEU A 35 8.05 9.53 -11.82
CA LEU A 35 6.66 9.11 -12.07
C LEU A 35 6.52 7.59 -12.24
N GLY A 36 7.38 6.93 -13.02
CA GLY A 36 7.34 5.48 -13.21
C GLY A 36 7.52 4.68 -11.91
N ASN A 37 8.39 5.14 -10.99
CA ASN A 37 8.55 4.52 -9.67
C ASN A 37 7.26 4.70 -8.86
N ILE A 38 6.75 5.93 -8.78
CA ILE A 38 5.54 6.27 -8.03
C ILE A 38 4.33 5.47 -8.55
N MET A 39 4.22 5.29 -9.88
CA MET A 39 3.20 4.43 -10.49
C MET A 39 3.36 2.96 -10.07
N GLY A 40 4.59 2.44 -10.04
CA GLY A 40 4.87 1.08 -9.58
C GLY A 40 4.59 0.85 -8.10
N GLU A 41 4.92 1.83 -7.26
CA GLU A 41 4.61 1.83 -5.84
C GLU A 41 3.09 1.82 -5.60
N TYR A 42 2.35 2.68 -6.31
CA TYR A 42 0.89 2.70 -6.30
C TYR A 42 0.31 1.36 -6.75
N ALA A 43 0.77 0.81 -7.87
CA ALA A 43 0.29 -0.46 -8.42
C ALA A 43 0.50 -1.61 -7.43
N SER A 44 1.66 -1.65 -6.76
CA SER A 44 1.96 -2.63 -5.72
C SER A 44 1.04 -2.50 -4.53
N LEU A 45 0.84 -1.27 -4.04
CA LEU A 45 -0.07 -1.02 -2.92
C LEU A 45 -1.52 -1.37 -3.27
N PHE A 46 -1.97 -1.01 -4.47
CA PHE A 46 -3.31 -1.29 -4.98
C PHE A 46 -3.55 -2.80 -5.09
N ALA A 47 -2.60 -3.55 -5.65
CA ALA A 47 -2.70 -4.99 -5.77
C ALA A 47 -2.75 -5.67 -4.40
N LEU A 48 -1.95 -5.23 -3.43
CA LEU A 48 -1.98 -5.76 -2.07
C LEU A 48 -3.36 -5.54 -1.42
N GLY A 49 -3.94 -4.34 -1.55
CA GLY A 49 -5.28 -4.04 -1.04
C GLY A 49 -6.36 -4.93 -1.62
N LYS A 50 -6.34 -5.13 -2.95
CA LYS A 50 -7.30 -5.99 -3.66
C LYS A 50 -7.17 -7.47 -3.32
N LEU A 51 -5.94 -7.98 -3.21
CA LEU A 51 -5.69 -9.42 -3.08
C LEU A 51 -5.71 -9.93 -1.65
N TYR A 52 -5.23 -9.13 -0.69
CA TYR A 52 -5.16 -9.53 0.72
C TYR A 52 -6.32 -8.99 1.55
N ASN A 53 -7.26 -8.26 0.92
CA ASN A 53 -8.37 -7.59 1.59
C ASN A 53 -7.88 -6.71 2.76
N VAL A 54 -6.78 -5.99 2.57
CA VAL A 54 -6.20 -5.07 3.56
C VAL A 54 -6.55 -3.62 3.27
N SER A 55 -6.46 -2.80 4.31
CA SER A 55 -6.63 -1.36 4.14
C SER A 55 -5.39 -0.77 3.50
N VAL A 56 -5.58 0.04 2.47
CA VAL A 56 -4.51 0.74 1.77
C VAL A 56 -4.86 2.21 1.64
N LEU A 57 -3.91 3.08 1.98
CA LEU A 57 -4.07 4.52 1.87
C LEU A 57 -2.84 5.13 1.22
N LEU A 58 -3.05 6.14 0.37
CA LEU A 58 -1.96 6.91 -0.24
C LEU A 58 -1.41 7.97 0.69
N LEU A 59 -0.12 8.23 0.57
CA LEU A 59 0.42 9.50 1.04
C LEU A 59 -0.11 10.67 0.19
N PRO A 60 -0.42 11.84 0.80
CA PRO A 60 -0.85 13.04 0.07
C PRO A 60 0.09 13.44 -1.07
N GLU A 61 1.39 13.27 -0.86
CA GLU A 61 2.43 13.60 -1.83
C GLU A 61 2.32 12.73 -3.08
N MET A 62 1.97 11.44 -2.93
CA MET A 62 1.74 10.54 -4.07
C MET A 62 0.53 10.98 -4.88
N LYS A 63 -0.59 11.29 -4.20
CA LYS A 63 -1.79 11.78 -4.88
C LYS A 63 -1.50 13.06 -5.66
N LYS A 64 -0.68 13.96 -5.09
CA LYS A 64 -0.24 15.18 -5.78
C LYS A 64 0.57 14.88 -7.04
N SER A 65 1.45 13.87 -7.02
CA SER A 65 2.22 13.46 -8.21
C SER A 65 1.37 12.96 -9.37
N PHE A 66 0.15 12.48 -9.12
CA PHE A 66 -0.79 12.03 -10.16
C PHE A 66 -1.79 13.10 -10.60
N SER A 67 -1.87 14.22 -9.88
CA SER A 67 -2.83 15.28 -10.15
C SER A 67 -2.68 15.84 -11.57
N GLY A 68 -3.76 15.88 -12.32
CA GLY A 68 -3.78 16.33 -13.72
C GLY A 68 -3.28 15.30 -14.75
N ILE A 69 -2.59 14.24 -14.30
CA ILE A 69 -2.09 13.16 -15.16
C ILE A 69 -3.10 12.01 -15.21
N PHE A 70 -3.47 11.50 -14.04
CA PHE A 70 -4.36 10.34 -13.88
C PHE A 70 -5.59 10.76 -13.05
N PRO A 71 -6.69 11.20 -13.69
CA PRO A 71 -7.88 11.66 -12.97
C PRO A 71 -8.58 10.53 -12.19
N ASN A 72 -8.38 9.27 -12.60
CA ASN A 72 -9.11 8.12 -12.08
C ASN A 72 -8.54 7.51 -10.80
N ILE A 73 -7.47 8.07 -10.22
CA ILE A 73 -6.87 7.51 -9.00
C ILE A 73 -7.89 7.47 -7.86
N THR A 74 -8.37 6.27 -7.49
CA THR A 74 -9.47 6.07 -6.54
C THR A 74 -9.03 5.82 -5.11
N MET A 75 -7.79 5.36 -4.89
CA MET A 75 -7.33 4.99 -3.55
C MET A 75 -7.45 6.17 -2.58
N LYS A 76 -8.05 5.90 -1.41
CA LYS A 76 -8.20 6.86 -0.32
C LYS A 76 -6.82 7.40 0.12
N VAL A 77 -6.80 8.64 0.60
CA VAL A 77 -5.56 9.36 0.95
C VAL A 77 -5.47 9.54 2.46
N LEU A 78 -4.28 9.39 3.01
CA LEU A 78 -3.96 9.72 4.38
C LEU A 78 -4.16 11.22 4.65
N PRO A 79 -4.44 11.61 5.91
CA PRO A 79 -4.52 13.00 6.31
C PRO A 79 -3.21 13.75 6.03
N SER A 80 -3.30 15.05 5.71
CA SER A 80 -2.13 15.88 5.42
C SER A 80 -1.16 16.03 6.61
N ASP A 81 -1.66 15.92 7.84
CA ASP A 81 -0.89 15.97 9.08
C ASP A 81 -0.42 14.57 9.55
N PHE A 82 -0.63 13.53 8.74
CA PHE A 82 -0.28 12.17 9.08
C PHE A 82 1.22 12.01 9.33
N LYS A 83 1.57 11.59 10.55
CA LYS A 83 2.97 11.39 10.95
C LYS A 83 3.42 9.99 10.54
N ARG A 84 4.21 9.87 9.46
CA ARG A 84 4.77 8.60 8.95
C ARG A 84 5.47 7.73 10.01
N LYS A 85 6.07 8.35 11.04
CA LYS A 85 6.68 7.66 12.19
C LYS A 85 5.72 6.79 13.02
N LYS A 86 4.40 6.93 12.83
CA LYS A 86 3.39 6.05 13.44
C LYS A 86 3.35 4.66 12.78
N CYS A 87 3.92 4.50 11.59
CA CYS A 87 3.95 3.24 10.86
C CYS A 87 5.30 2.54 11.02
N VAL A 88 5.25 1.22 11.03
CA VAL A 88 6.43 0.36 10.99
C VAL A 88 6.97 0.38 9.56
N GLY A 89 8.25 0.72 9.41
CA GLY A 89 8.92 0.64 8.11
C GLY A 89 9.14 -0.81 7.73
N ILE A 90 8.69 -1.19 6.53
CA ILE A 90 9.00 -2.49 5.94
C ILE A 90 9.61 -2.25 4.56
N SER A 91 10.60 -3.07 4.22
CA SER A 91 11.43 -2.90 3.05
C SER A 91 11.56 -4.21 2.30
N PHE A 92 12.17 -4.11 1.13
CA PHE A 92 12.74 -5.25 0.44
C PHE A 92 13.63 -6.09 1.39
N ASP A 93 13.51 -7.41 1.32
CA ASP A 93 14.37 -8.34 2.04
C ASP A 93 15.37 -8.96 1.07
N ASN A 94 16.65 -8.62 1.25
CA ASN A 94 17.77 -9.16 0.48
C ASN A 94 18.57 -10.22 1.26
N SER A 95 18.01 -10.76 2.35
CA SER A 95 18.69 -11.77 3.17
C SER A 95 19.02 -13.04 2.37
N TYR A 96 18.24 -13.34 1.33
CA TYR A 96 18.52 -14.39 0.35
C TYR A 96 18.96 -13.77 -0.96
N LYS A 97 20.28 -13.85 -1.25
CA LYS A 97 20.95 -13.20 -2.41
C LYS A 97 20.34 -13.55 -3.76
N ASP A 98 19.66 -14.69 -3.88
CA ASP A 98 19.11 -15.19 -5.14
C ASP A 98 17.57 -15.02 -5.23
N ILE A 99 16.94 -14.48 -4.20
CA ILE A 99 15.49 -14.27 -4.16
C ILE A 99 15.22 -12.82 -3.78
N CYS A 100 14.94 -12.00 -4.79
CA CYS A 100 14.36 -10.68 -4.58
C CYS A 100 12.96 -10.84 -3.99
N ASN A 101 12.85 -10.73 -2.66
CA ASN A 101 11.65 -11.05 -1.92
C ASN A 101 11.09 -9.80 -1.23
N TYR A 102 9.79 -9.60 -1.43
CA TYR A 102 8.95 -8.64 -0.71
C TYR A 102 8.04 -9.37 0.30
N SER A 103 8.44 -10.55 0.76
CA SER A 103 7.77 -11.38 1.77
C SER A 103 7.40 -10.59 3.01
N PRO A 104 8.23 -9.71 3.62
CA PRO A 104 7.79 -8.91 4.75
C PRO A 104 6.54 -8.07 4.44
N ILE A 105 6.40 -7.55 3.22
CA ILE A 105 5.22 -6.82 2.76
C ILE A 105 4.01 -7.74 2.64
N GLN A 106 4.19 -8.92 2.05
CA GLN A 106 3.12 -9.90 1.89
C GLN A 106 2.66 -10.50 3.22
N LEU A 107 3.58 -10.75 4.15
CA LEU A 107 3.28 -11.21 5.51
C LEU A 107 2.57 -10.12 6.32
N ALA A 108 2.95 -8.85 6.14
CA ALA A 108 2.23 -7.71 6.71
C ALA A 108 0.81 -7.60 6.15
N ALA A 109 0.66 -7.71 4.83
CA ALA A 109 -0.64 -7.73 4.16
C ALA A 109 -1.50 -8.94 4.59
N ALA A 110 -0.90 -10.11 4.78
CA ALA A 110 -1.60 -11.28 5.30
C ALA A 110 -2.02 -11.15 6.79
N GLY A 111 -1.65 -10.06 7.47
CA GLY A 111 -2.03 -9.79 8.86
C GLY A 111 -1.23 -10.56 9.90
N LEU A 112 -0.13 -11.22 9.51
CA LEU A 112 0.67 -12.03 10.43
C LEU A 112 1.41 -11.19 11.48
N PHE A 113 1.65 -9.92 11.18
CA PHE A 113 2.19 -8.94 12.13
C PHE A 113 1.12 -8.17 12.91
N GLY A 114 -0.16 -8.49 12.70
CA GLY A 114 -1.31 -7.85 13.33
C GLY A 114 -1.74 -6.54 12.64
N PRO A 115 -2.80 -5.91 13.16
CA PRO A 115 -3.35 -4.65 12.65
C PRO A 115 -2.46 -3.45 13.01
N LEU A 116 -1.32 -3.35 12.33
CA LEU A 116 -0.39 -2.22 12.43
C LEU A 116 -0.42 -1.39 11.14
N CYS A 117 0.02 -0.14 11.27
CA CYS A 117 0.32 0.66 10.09
C CYS A 117 1.72 0.29 9.59
N PHE A 118 1.84 0.01 8.30
CA PHE A 118 3.09 -0.28 7.62
C PHE A 118 3.35 0.75 6.53
N ILE A 119 4.58 1.25 6.49
CA ILE A 119 5.08 2.07 5.38
C ILE A 119 6.12 1.28 4.61
N ILE A 120 5.76 0.92 3.39
CA ILE A 120 6.61 0.19 2.45
C ILE A 120 7.67 1.14 1.89
N ARG A 121 8.92 0.70 1.89
CA ARG A 121 10.08 1.46 1.40
C ARG A 121 10.69 0.78 0.16
N ASP A 122 11.69 1.46 -0.42
CA ASP A 122 12.54 0.96 -1.50
C ASP A 122 11.83 0.67 -2.83
N TYR A 123 10.88 1.54 -3.20
CA TYR A 123 10.18 1.51 -4.50
C TYR A 123 9.60 0.12 -4.83
N PRO A 124 8.68 -0.41 -4.00
CA PRO A 124 8.10 -1.73 -4.24
C PRO A 124 7.54 -1.87 -5.66
N PHE A 125 7.93 -2.95 -6.32
CA PHE A 125 7.44 -3.30 -7.66
C PHE A 125 7.01 -4.77 -7.69
N GLU A 126 5.86 -5.06 -7.09
CA GLU A 126 5.30 -6.40 -6.90
C GLU A 126 4.63 -6.93 -8.19
N MET A 127 5.37 -6.96 -9.30
CA MET A 127 4.84 -7.27 -10.63
C MET A 127 4.09 -8.61 -10.70
N LYS A 128 4.50 -9.59 -9.89
CA LYS A 128 3.83 -10.89 -9.76
C LYS A 128 2.37 -10.79 -9.29
N LEU A 129 2.01 -9.70 -8.58
CA LEU A 129 0.64 -9.45 -8.13
C LEU A 129 -0.22 -8.79 -9.22
N PHE A 130 0.39 -8.06 -10.15
CA PHE A 130 -0.32 -7.18 -11.08
C PHE A 130 -1.22 -7.93 -12.05
N HIS A 131 -0.85 -9.15 -12.45
CA HIS A 131 -1.61 -9.91 -13.45
C HIS A 131 -3.09 -10.06 -13.06
N SER A 132 -3.35 -10.32 -11.78
CA SER A 132 -4.71 -10.53 -11.25
C SER A 132 -5.57 -9.27 -11.17
N VAL A 133 -4.96 -8.09 -11.17
CA VAL A 133 -5.63 -6.78 -11.01
C VAL A 133 -5.29 -5.83 -12.16
N ARG A 134 -4.84 -6.36 -13.29
CA ARG A 134 -4.28 -5.59 -14.40
C ARG A 134 -5.26 -4.57 -14.95
N GLU A 135 -6.49 -4.99 -15.22
CA GLU A 135 -7.51 -4.14 -15.82
C GLU A 135 -7.93 -3.00 -14.87
N ASP A 136 -7.97 -3.27 -13.56
CA ASP A 136 -8.19 -2.24 -12.54
C ASP A 136 -7.03 -1.22 -12.55
N ILE A 137 -5.77 -1.69 -12.57
CA ILE A 137 -4.58 -0.81 -12.61
C ILE A 137 -4.58 0.06 -13.88
N LEU A 138 -4.94 -0.50 -15.03
CA LEU A 138 -5.05 0.26 -16.29
C LEU A 138 -6.14 1.32 -16.22
N THR A 139 -7.24 1.03 -15.51
CA THR A 139 -8.33 1.99 -15.28
C THR A 139 -7.87 3.14 -14.37
N GLU A 140 -7.12 2.84 -13.31
CA GLU A 140 -6.54 3.82 -12.39
C GLU A 140 -5.58 4.78 -13.13
N PHE A 141 -4.75 4.25 -14.03
CA PHE A 141 -3.74 5.00 -14.78
C PHE A 141 -4.19 5.47 -16.17
N LYS A 142 -5.50 5.61 -16.39
CA LYS A 142 -5.99 6.25 -17.61
C LYS A 142 -5.54 7.72 -17.63
N PHE A 143 -4.87 8.14 -18.70
CA PHE A 143 -4.45 9.54 -18.86
C PHE A 143 -5.65 10.49 -18.96
N SER A 144 -5.44 11.72 -18.52
CA SER A 144 -6.38 12.81 -18.74
C SER A 144 -6.53 13.12 -20.24
N GLU A 145 -7.73 13.53 -20.65
CA GLU A 145 -8.03 13.94 -22.02
C GLU A 145 -7.13 15.09 -22.48
N GLU A 146 -6.70 15.97 -21.57
CA GLU A 146 -5.77 17.07 -21.87
C GLU A 146 -4.39 16.59 -22.32
N ILE A 147 -3.90 15.47 -21.76
CA ILE A 147 -2.63 14.86 -22.15
C ILE A 147 -2.77 14.14 -23.48
N LEU A 148 -3.90 13.45 -23.70
CA LEU A 148 -4.16 12.69 -24.93
C LEU A 148 -4.40 13.57 -26.17
N LYS A 149 -4.74 14.84 -25.99
CA LYS A 149 -4.97 15.81 -27.08
C LYS A 149 -3.69 16.47 -27.60
N LYS A 150 -2.54 16.22 -26.99
CA LYS A 150 -1.22 16.71 -27.44
C LYS A 150 -0.55 15.71 -28.35
#